data_AF-A0A421K371-F1
#
_entry.id   AF-A0A421K371-F1
#
_cell.length_a   1.000
_cell.length_b   1.000
_cell.length_c   1.000
_cell.angle_alpha   90.00
_cell.angle_beta   90.00
_cell.angle_gamma   90.00
#
_symmetry.space_group_name_H-M   'P 1'
#
loop_
_entity.id
_entity.type
_entity.pdbx_description
1 polymer ?
#
loop_
_entity_poly.entity_id
_entity_poly.type
_entity_poly.pdbx_seq_one_letter_code
_entity_poly.pdbx_strand_id
1 'polypeptide(L)'
;MLRIQNHLDFVNSQIDYQNNQIKRLTKSVVPANPITARLSVSQSNVRRKIKTHERILSQLTELFEFLENSCGSANENSEKSKTVSASYHLTPDDLEGLPPELLKELNISESDELELQIMRALRNAGGALTVDKILIQLYRDTGGIHERKALAAKLYRMTQKNLLQSVPDRRGLYELVELNDGDEFELESENPPEGG
;
A
#
# COMPACT_ATOMS: atom_id res chain seq x y z
N MET A 1 -2.25 0.93 2.55
CA MET A 1 -3.53 0.21 2.77
C MET A 1 -3.82 -0.23 4.21
N LEU A 2 -2.85 -0.54 5.08
CA LEU A 2 -3.11 -1.05 6.46
C LEU A 2 -3.93 -0.11 7.39
N ARG A 3 -4.01 1.20 7.14
CA ARG A 3 -4.69 2.13 8.06
C ARG A 3 -6.22 2.04 8.03
N ILE A 4 -6.82 1.79 6.88
CA ILE A 4 -8.29 1.77 6.72
C ILE A 4 -8.88 0.45 7.22
N GLN A 5 -8.18 -0.67 7.03
CA GLN A 5 -8.60 -1.97 7.57
C GLN A 5 -8.71 -1.93 9.10
N ASN A 6 -7.76 -1.30 9.78
CA ASN A 6 -7.82 -1.10 11.22
C ASN A 6 -9.07 -0.30 11.66
N HIS A 7 -9.55 0.62 10.83
CA HIS A 7 -10.77 1.38 11.10
C HIS A 7 -12.03 0.53 10.86
N LEU A 8 -12.06 -0.31 9.83
CA LEU A 8 -13.16 -1.27 9.62
C LEU A 8 -13.28 -2.26 10.77
N ASP A 9 -12.16 -2.85 11.20
CA ASP A 9 -12.12 -3.80 12.31
C ASP A 9 -12.58 -3.15 13.63
N PHE A 10 -12.17 -1.89 13.85
CA PHE A 10 -12.62 -1.11 15.00
C PHE A 10 -14.12 -0.81 14.94
N VAL A 11 -14.65 -0.36 13.80
CA VAL A 11 -16.08 -0.07 13.64
C VAL A 11 -16.93 -1.33 13.83
N ASN A 12 -16.51 -2.47 13.26
CA ASN A 12 -17.17 -3.76 13.50
C ASN A 12 -17.17 -4.16 14.97
N SER A 13 -16.03 -4.01 15.66
CA SER A 13 -15.94 -4.27 17.10
C SER A 13 -16.88 -3.37 17.92
N GLN A 14 -17.07 -2.11 17.49
CA GLN A 14 -18.02 -1.20 18.12
C GLN A 14 -19.48 -1.60 17.84
N ILE A 15 -19.82 -2.04 16.62
CA ILE A 15 -21.15 -2.57 16.29
C ILE A 15 -21.50 -3.76 17.18
N ASP A 16 -20.57 -4.71 17.33
CA ASP A 16 -20.72 -5.86 18.21
C ASP A 16 -20.93 -5.47 19.67
N TYR A 17 -20.16 -4.48 20.14
CA TYR A 17 -20.32 -3.94 21.49
C TYR A 17 -21.73 -3.38 21.72
N GLN A 18 -22.24 -2.53 20.81
CA GLN A 18 -23.58 -1.93 20.94
C GLN A 18 -24.69 -3.01 20.90
N ASN A 19 -24.56 -3.99 20.00
CA ASN A 19 -25.47 -5.13 19.93
C ASN A 19 -25.54 -5.91 21.26
N ASN A 20 -24.39 -6.14 21.89
CA ASN A 20 -24.31 -6.82 23.17
C ASN A 20 -24.92 -5.99 24.32
N GLN A 21 -24.79 -4.66 24.30
CA GLN A 21 -25.45 -3.78 25.27
C GLN A 21 -26.98 -3.83 25.12
N ILE A 22 -27.50 -3.78 23.89
CA ILE A 22 -28.94 -3.90 23.62
C ILE A 22 -29.46 -5.25 24.14
N LYS A 23 -28.79 -6.37 23.81
CA LYS A 23 -29.18 -7.71 24.29
C LYS A 23 -29.26 -7.78 25.82
N ARG A 24 -28.28 -7.20 26.53
CA ARG A 24 -28.25 -7.15 28.00
C ARG A 24 -29.41 -6.34 28.57
N LEU A 25 -29.68 -5.16 28.01
CA LEU A 25 -30.76 -4.29 28.46
C LEU A 25 -32.13 -4.89 28.15
N THR A 26 -32.33 -5.50 26.98
CA THR A 26 -33.60 -6.15 26.61
C THR A 26 -33.90 -7.35 27.50
N LYS A 27 -32.89 -8.15 27.87
CA LYS A 27 -33.04 -9.23 28.86
C LYS A 27 -33.49 -8.72 30.23
N SER A 28 -33.15 -7.47 30.59
CA SER A 28 -33.62 -6.81 31.81
C SER A 28 -35.04 -6.23 31.70
N VAL A 29 -35.58 -6.04 30.50
CA VAL A 29 -36.93 -5.48 30.27
C VAL A 29 -37.99 -6.57 30.19
N VAL A 30 -37.66 -7.78 29.74
CA VAL A 30 -38.59 -8.92 29.69
C VAL A 30 -38.69 -9.53 31.09
N PRO A 31 -39.81 -9.37 31.83
CA PRO A 31 -39.93 -9.99 33.14
C PRO A 31 -40.10 -11.51 32.98
N ALA A 32 -39.32 -12.28 33.73
CA ALA A 32 -39.47 -13.74 33.79
C ALA A 32 -40.81 -14.18 34.44
N ASN A 33 -41.59 -13.25 35.00
CA ASN A 33 -42.85 -13.54 35.68
C ASN A 33 -43.84 -12.36 35.55
N PRO A 34 -45.09 -12.55 35.07
CA PRO A 34 -46.03 -11.46 34.82
C PRO A 34 -46.54 -10.72 36.08
N ILE A 35 -46.27 -11.24 37.29
CA ILE A 35 -46.81 -10.71 38.56
C ILE A 35 -46.03 -9.49 39.07
N THR A 36 -44.79 -9.26 38.64
CA THR A 36 -43.90 -8.18 39.16
C THR A 36 -43.95 -6.87 38.36
N ALA A 37 -44.97 -6.65 37.53
CA ALA A 37 -45.07 -5.54 36.57
C ALA A 37 -45.17 -4.11 37.17
N ARG A 38 -45.03 -3.94 38.50
CA ARG A 38 -45.20 -2.64 39.20
C ARG A 38 -43.97 -1.71 39.22
N LEU A 39 -42.91 -2.00 38.48
CA LEU A 39 -41.70 -1.14 38.37
C LEU A 39 -41.69 -0.33 37.06
N SER A 40 -42.73 0.46 36.81
CA SER A 40 -42.93 1.19 35.53
C SER A 40 -41.90 2.30 35.25
N VAL A 41 -41.34 2.92 36.29
CA VAL A 41 -40.35 4.02 36.13
C VAL A 41 -38.99 3.49 35.68
N SER A 42 -38.56 2.34 36.21
CA SER A 42 -37.27 1.70 35.85
C SER A 42 -37.23 1.26 34.39
N GLN A 43 -38.34 0.70 33.89
CA GLN A 43 -38.45 0.26 32.51
C GLN A 43 -38.36 1.41 31.49
N SER A 44 -38.87 2.59 31.84
CA SER A 44 -38.78 3.75 30.95
C SER A 44 -37.32 4.21 30.72
N ASN A 45 -36.49 4.17 31.76
CA ASN A 45 -35.06 4.49 31.67
C ASN A 45 -34.29 3.45 30.85
N VAL A 46 -34.60 2.16 31.03
CA VAL A 46 -33.97 1.09 30.23
C VAL A 46 -34.36 1.22 28.76
N ARG A 47 -35.62 1.51 28.44
CA ARG A 47 -36.07 1.77 27.07
C ARG A 47 -35.37 2.98 26.43
N ARG A 48 -35.17 4.07 27.19
CA ARG A 48 -34.38 5.23 26.71
C ARG A 48 -32.94 4.84 26.39
N LYS A 49 -32.30 4.04 27.24
CA LYS A 49 -30.93 3.54 27.00
C LYS A 49 -30.85 2.62 25.78
N ILE A 50 -31.82 1.73 25.59
CA ILE A 50 -31.89 0.89 24.38
C ILE A 50 -31.97 1.77 23.14
N LYS A 51 -32.86 2.77 23.13
CA LYS A 51 -33.01 3.70 22.01
C LYS A 51 -31.73 4.49 21.69
N THR A 52 -30.93 4.85 22.72
CA THR A 52 -29.63 5.49 22.48
C THR A 52 -28.63 4.55 21.83
N HIS A 53 -28.58 3.28 22.24
CA HIS A 53 -27.70 2.28 21.63
C HIS A 53 -28.13 1.94 20.19
N GLU A 54 -29.44 1.86 19.92
CA GLU A 54 -29.98 1.67 18.57
C GLU A 54 -29.60 2.83 17.63
N ARG A 55 -29.66 4.06 18.13
CA ARG A 55 -29.24 5.24 17.34
C ARG A 55 -27.75 5.19 17.00
N ILE A 56 -26.90 4.84 17.97
CA ILE A 56 -25.45 4.73 17.75
C ILE A 56 -25.16 3.59 16.78
N LEU A 57 -25.87 2.47 16.90
CA LEU A 57 -25.72 1.33 15.98
C LEU A 57 -26.04 1.74 14.55
N SER A 58 -27.14 2.45 14.31
CA SER A 58 -27.51 2.98 12.99
C SER A 58 -26.40 3.85 12.38
N GLN A 59 -25.78 4.72 13.19
CA GLN A 59 -24.69 5.58 12.74
C GLN A 59 -23.42 4.78 12.42
N LEU A 60 -23.11 3.75 13.21
CA LEU A 60 -21.96 2.89 12.99
C LEU A 60 -22.14 2.00 11.77
N THR A 61 -23.35 1.49 11.50
CA THR A 61 -23.64 0.71 10.29
C THR A 61 -23.56 1.57 9.04
N GLU A 62 -24.06 2.80 9.08
CA GLU A 62 -23.94 3.75 7.97
C GLU A 62 -22.46 4.12 7.72
N LEU A 63 -21.68 4.33 8.78
CA LEU A 63 -20.24 4.56 8.66
C LEU A 63 -19.51 3.33 8.10
N PHE A 64 -19.89 2.13 8.54
CA PHE A 64 -19.30 0.89 8.03
C PHE A 64 -19.56 0.73 6.53
N GLU A 65 -20.81 0.90 6.10
CA GLU A 65 -21.20 0.85 4.69
C GLU A 65 -20.49 1.93 3.87
N PHE A 66 -20.36 3.14 4.41
CA PHE A 66 -19.59 4.21 3.77
C PHE A 66 -18.12 3.85 3.58
N LEU A 67 -17.48 3.29 4.62
CA LEU A 67 -16.07 2.86 4.55
C LEU A 67 -15.89 1.67 3.60
N GLU A 68 -16.82 0.72 3.57
CA GLU A 68 -16.81 -0.43 2.67
C GLU A 68 -16.97 0.03 1.21
N ASN A 69 -17.89 0.95 0.93
CA ASN A 69 -18.08 1.53 -0.40
C ASN A 69 -16.88 2.39 -0.84
N SER A 70 -16.25 3.11 0.10
CA SER A 70 -15.01 3.85 -0.14
C SER A 70 -13.81 2.92 -0.37
N CYS A 71 -13.87 1.69 0.14
CA CYS A 71 -12.88 0.65 -0.11
C CYS A 71 -13.11 -0.08 -1.45
N GLY A 72 -14.37 -0.34 -1.81
CA GLY A 72 -14.76 -0.99 -3.06
C GLY A 72 -14.54 -0.15 -4.31
N SER A 73 -14.59 1.18 -4.18
CA SER A 73 -14.35 2.10 -5.31
C SER A 73 -12.88 2.27 -5.69
N ALA A 74 -11.94 1.71 -4.93
CA ALA A 74 -10.52 1.69 -5.30
C ALA A 74 -10.14 0.49 -6.20
N ASN A 75 -10.95 -0.57 -6.29
CA ASN A 75 -10.48 -1.85 -6.84
C ASN A 75 -11.19 -2.38 -8.10
N GLU A 76 -12.30 -1.82 -8.58
CA GLU A 76 -12.96 -2.38 -9.79
C GLU A 76 -13.16 -1.42 -10.96
N ASN A 77 -12.77 -0.13 -10.86
CA ASN A 77 -12.82 0.81 -11.97
C ASN A 77 -11.51 1.61 -12.22
N SER A 78 -10.41 1.22 -11.56
CA SER A 78 -9.09 1.86 -11.73
C SER A 78 -8.19 1.20 -12.81
N GLU A 79 -8.70 0.28 -13.63
CA GLU A 79 -7.88 -0.35 -14.68
C GLU A 79 -7.80 0.45 -15.99
N LYS A 80 -8.53 1.56 -16.12
CA LYS A 80 -8.60 2.30 -17.41
C LYS A 80 -7.91 3.66 -17.44
N SER A 81 -7.26 4.10 -16.37
CA SER A 81 -6.35 5.25 -16.48
C SER A 81 -5.30 5.25 -15.37
N LYS A 82 -4.43 4.23 -15.35
CA LYS A 82 -3.06 4.51 -14.88
C LYS A 82 -2.42 5.36 -15.97
N THR A 83 -2.28 6.65 -15.71
CA THR A 83 -1.42 7.51 -16.53
C THR A 83 0.00 6.94 -16.47
N VAL A 84 0.66 6.88 -17.62
CA VAL A 84 2.08 6.49 -17.72
C VAL A 84 2.89 7.36 -16.77
N SER A 85 3.91 6.77 -16.14
CA SER A 85 4.83 7.50 -15.27
C SER A 85 5.43 8.71 -16.00
N ALA A 86 5.72 9.78 -15.26
CA ALA A 86 6.34 10.98 -15.81
C ALA A 86 7.81 10.77 -16.25
N SER A 87 8.37 9.59 -16.00
CA SER A 87 9.74 9.27 -16.36
C SER A 87 9.89 9.03 -17.87
N TYR A 88 11.03 9.43 -18.42
CA TYR A 88 11.44 9.04 -19.77
C TYR A 88 11.81 7.55 -19.87
N HIS A 89 11.93 6.86 -18.73
CA HIS A 89 12.26 5.44 -18.64
C HIS A 89 11.03 4.62 -18.28
N LEU A 90 10.88 3.46 -18.92
CA LEU A 90 9.85 2.49 -18.60
C LEU A 90 10.02 2.00 -17.16
N THR A 91 8.97 2.16 -16.36
CA THR A 91 8.92 1.61 -15.01
C THR A 91 8.18 0.28 -15.00
N PRO A 92 8.37 -0.56 -13.97
CA PRO A 92 7.62 -1.80 -13.83
C PRO A 92 6.10 -1.60 -13.83
N ASP A 93 5.61 -0.46 -13.33
CA ASP A 93 4.18 -0.15 -13.24
C ASP A 93 3.56 0.18 -14.60
N ASP A 94 4.35 0.78 -15.50
CA ASP A 94 3.90 1.13 -16.85
C ASP A 94 3.63 -0.12 -17.70
N LEU A 95 4.25 -1.26 -17.34
CA LEU A 95 4.15 -2.51 -18.06
C LEU A 95 3.10 -3.47 -17.48
N GLU A 96 2.58 -3.20 -16.27
CA GLU A 96 1.61 -4.06 -15.62
C GLU A 96 0.23 -3.97 -16.30
N GLY A 97 -0.31 -5.13 -16.69
CA GLY A 97 -1.64 -5.22 -17.30
C GLY A 97 -1.69 -4.88 -18.79
N LEU A 98 -0.54 -4.61 -19.44
CA LEU A 98 -0.50 -4.39 -20.87
C LEU A 98 -0.73 -5.71 -21.64
N PRO A 99 -1.46 -5.66 -22.78
CA PRO A 99 -1.63 -6.83 -23.62
C PRO A 99 -0.28 -7.29 -24.19
N PRO A 100 -0.08 -8.60 -24.35
CA PRO A 100 1.20 -9.16 -24.82
C PRO A 100 1.56 -8.71 -26.24
N GLU A 101 0.58 -8.32 -27.04
CA GLU A 101 0.79 -7.73 -28.36
C GLU A 101 1.51 -6.39 -28.27
N LEU A 102 1.14 -5.53 -27.30
CA LEU A 102 1.77 -4.23 -27.10
C LEU A 102 3.17 -4.36 -26.49
N LEU A 103 3.36 -5.30 -25.56
CA LEU A 103 4.68 -5.56 -24.99
C LEU A 103 5.73 -5.94 -26.05
N LYS A 104 5.31 -6.63 -27.13
CA LYS A 104 6.21 -6.97 -28.25
C LYS A 104 6.63 -5.74 -29.05
N GLU A 105 5.75 -4.77 -29.22
CA GLU A 105 6.04 -3.53 -29.95
C GLU A 105 6.99 -2.61 -29.17
N LEU A 106 7.08 -2.75 -27.84
CA LEU A 106 7.96 -1.92 -26.99
C LEU A 106 9.46 -2.23 -27.16
N ASN A 107 9.84 -3.28 -27.88
CA ASN A 107 11.25 -3.65 -28.14
C ASN A 107 12.14 -3.62 -26.88
N ILE A 108 11.63 -4.11 -25.75
CA ILE A 108 12.35 -4.12 -24.47
C ILE A 108 13.59 -5.01 -24.60
N SER A 109 14.78 -4.45 -24.41
CA SER A 109 16.03 -5.21 -24.47
C SER A 109 16.25 -6.05 -23.20
N GLU A 110 17.06 -7.11 -23.26
CA GLU A 110 17.45 -7.88 -22.07
C GLU A 110 18.08 -6.99 -20.98
N SER A 111 18.78 -5.94 -21.41
CA SER A 111 19.36 -4.94 -20.53
C SER A 111 18.28 -4.17 -19.77
N ASP A 112 17.18 -3.79 -20.44
CA ASP A 112 16.08 -3.05 -19.82
C ASP A 112 15.23 -3.96 -18.93
N GLU A 113 15.06 -5.22 -19.33
CA GLU A 113 14.39 -6.23 -18.51
C GLU A 113 15.10 -6.41 -17.16
N LEU A 114 16.44 -6.43 -17.15
CA LEU A 114 17.20 -6.47 -15.90
C LEU A 114 17.01 -5.20 -15.05
N GLU A 115 16.91 -4.02 -15.66
CA GLU A 115 16.62 -2.77 -14.94
C GLU A 115 15.26 -2.85 -14.25
N LEU A 116 14.24 -3.30 -14.98
CA LEU A 116 12.89 -3.49 -14.47
C LEU A 116 12.85 -4.51 -13.33
N GLN A 117 13.59 -5.61 -13.44
CA GLN A 117 13.70 -6.62 -12.39
C GLN A 117 14.37 -6.06 -11.13
N ILE A 118 15.44 -5.25 -11.27
CA ILE A 118 16.10 -4.57 -10.14
C ILE A 118 15.14 -3.60 -9.45
N MET A 119 14.39 -2.81 -10.21
CA MET A 119 13.39 -1.88 -9.66
C MET A 119 12.29 -2.63 -8.89
N ARG A 120 11.78 -3.74 -9.44
CA ARG A 120 10.82 -4.61 -8.74
C ARG A 120 11.41 -5.17 -7.45
N ALA A 121 12.64 -5.67 -7.49
CA ALA A 121 13.31 -6.22 -6.31
C ALA A 121 13.45 -5.19 -5.18
N LEU A 122 13.85 -3.96 -5.52
CA LEU A 122 13.95 -2.85 -4.56
C LEU A 122 12.57 -2.49 -3.97
N ARG A 123 11.55 -2.37 -4.82
CA ARG A 123 10.19 -2.04 -4.38
C ARG A 123 9.61 -3.11 -3.46
N ASN A 124 9.78 -4.38 -3.81
CA ASN A 124 9.31 -5.52 -3.01
C ASN A 124 9.99 -5.57 -1.63
N ALA A 125 11.24 -5.10 -1.53
CA ALA A 125 11.99 -5.06 -0.29
C ALA A 125 11.76 -3.78 0.56
N GLY A 126 10.90 -2.86 0.12
CA GLY A 126 10.61 -1.63 0.85
C GLY A 126 11.48 -0.43 0.49
N GLY A 127 12.05 -0.41 -0.72
CA GLY A 127 12.65 0.79 -1.33
C GLY A 127 14.17 0.80 -1.38
N ALA A 128 14.86 0.11 -0.46
CA ALA A 128 16.33 0.12 -0.40
C ALA A 128 16.94 -1.27 -0.16
N LEU A 129 17.97 -1.62 -0.93
CA LEU A 129 18.68 -2.89 -0.83
C LEU A 129 20.19 -2.76 -1.08
N THR A 130 20.97 -3.62 -0.45
CA THR A 130 22.39 -3.76 -0.77
C THR A 130 22.60 -4.62 -2.02
N VAL A 131 23.71 -4.44 -2.73
CA VAL A 131 24.05 -5.24 -3.95
C VAL A 131 23.86 -6.75 -3.73
N ASP A 132 24.31 -7.26 -2.59
CA ASP A 132 24.22 -8.70 -2.28
C ASP A 132 22.78 -9.14 -2.04
N LYS A 133 21.95 -8.27 -1.46
CA LYS A 133 20.51 -8.53 -1.28
C LYS A 133 19.77 -8.44 -2.61
N ILE A 134 20.17 -7.54 -3.51
CA ILE A 134 19.61 -7.46 -4.87
C ILE A 134 19.93 -8.75 -5.63
N LEU A 135 21.16 -9.27 -5.55
CA LEU A 135 21.51 -10.57 -6.14
C LEU A 135 20.61 -11.71 -5.64
N ILE A 136 20.42 -11.79 -4.32
CA ILE A 136 19.57 -12.81 -3.71
C ILE A 136 18.11 -12.64 -4.16
N GLN A 137 17.62 -11.41 -4.23
CA GLN A 137 16.23 -11.12 -4.60
C GLN A 137 15.98 -11.43 -6.08
N LEU A 138 16.88 -11.03 -6.98
CA LEU A 138 16.82 -11.38 -8.40
C LEU A 138 16.79 -12.90 -8.59
N TYR A 139 17.64 -13.65 -7.89
CA TYR A 139 17.62 -15.11 -7.94
C TYR A 139 16.29 -15.70 -7.44
N ARG A 140 15.69 -15.12 -6.38
CA ARG A 140 14.38 -15.57 -5.87
C ARG A 140 13.24 -15.28 -6.85
N ASP A 141 13.31 -14.17 -7.57
CA ASP A 141 12.25 -13.72 -8.46
C ASP A 141 12.31 -14.40 -9.84
N THR A 142 13.52 -14.61 -10.40
CA THR A 142 13.70 -15.12 -11.77
C THR A 142 14.40 -16.47 -11.86
N GLY A 143 15.09 -16.90 -10.79
CA GLY A 143 16.00 -18.04 -10.82
C GLY A 143 17.33 -17.77 -11.53
N GLY A 144 17.54 -16.56 -12.06
CA GLY A 144 18.76 -16.16 -12.76
C GLY A 144 19.93 -15.88 -11.82
N ILE A 145 21.13 -16.34 -12.20
CA ILE A 145 22.37 -16.06 -11.47
C ILE A 145 23.11 -14.95 -12.21
N HIS A 146 23.24 -13.79 -11.57
CA HIS A 146 23.98 -12.65 -12.11
C HIS A 146 25.36 -12.52 -11.43
N GLU A 147 26.37 -12.11 -12.20
CA GLU A 147 27.67 -11.79 -11.63
C GLU A 147 27.65 -10.48 -10.85
N ARG A 148 28.23 -10.47 -9.65
CA ARG A 148 28.27 -9.29 -8.77
C ARG A 148 28.88 -8.06 -9.44
N LYS A 149 29.95 -8.23 -10.23
CA LYS A 149 30.62 -7.12 -10.93
C LYS A 149 29.72 -6.53 -12.02
N ALA A 150 29.07 -7.38 -12.81
CA ALA A 150 28.14 -6.96 -13.84
C ALA A 150 26.93 -6.21 -13.24
N LEU A 151 26.37 -6.75 -12.15
CA LEU A 151 25.27 -6.10 -11.44
C LEU A 151 25.68 -4.75 -10.84
N ALA A 152 26.86 -4.66 -10.22
CA ALA A 152 27.35 -3.39 -9.68
C ALA A 152 27.54 -2.32 -10.76
N ALA A 153 28.10 -2.70 -11.92
CA ALA A 153 28.22 -1.79 -13.07
C ALA A 153 26.85 -1.35 -13.61
N LYS A 154 25.86 -2.27 -13.61
CA LYS A 154 24.49 -1.97 -14.00
C LYS A 154 23.81 -1.00 -13.04
N LEU A 155 23.91 -1.24 -11.74
CA LEU A 155 23.39 -0.35 -10.69
C LEU A 155 23.98 1.05 -10.80
N TYR A 156 25.30 1.15 -11.04
CA TYR A 156 25.94 2.44 -11.31
C TYR A 156 25.37 3.14 -12.55
N ARG A 157 25.13 2.43 -13.65
CA ARG A 157 24.48 3.04 -14.83
C ARG A 157 23.05 3.48 -14.53
N MET A 158 22.31 2.75 -13.70
CA MET A 158 20.97 3.13 -13.26
C MET A 158 20.97 4.37 -12.36
N THR A 159 22.02 4.57 -11.54
CA THR A 159 22.18 5.83 -10.79
C THR A 159 22.46 7.01 -11.72
N GLN A 160 23.24 6.82 -12.79
CA GLN A 160 23.46 7.86 -13.80
C GLN A 160 22.19 8.21 -14.60
N LYS A 161 21.25 7.25 -14.71
CA LYS A 161 19.92 7.46 -15.30
C LYS A 161 18.89 8.02 -14.33
N ASN A 162 19.28 8.32 -13.09
CA ASN A 162 18.40 8.84 -12.03
C ASN A 162 17.22 7.92 -11.69
N LEU A 163 17.38 6.62 -11.95
CA LEU A 163 16.41 5.60 -11.54
C LEU A 163 16.64 5.17 -10.09
N LEU A 164 17.91 5.23 -9.66
CA LEU A 164 18.37 4.82 -8.34
C LEU A 164 19.28 5.90 -7.75
N GLN A 165 19.36 5.94 -6.43
CA GLN A 165 20.34 6.73 -5.70
C GLN A 165 21.19 5.81 -4.81
N SER A 166 22.50 6.07 -4.77
CA SER A 166 23.37 5.45 -3.77
C SER A 166 23.33 6.25 -2.47
N VAL A 167 23.13 5.58 -1.33
CA VAL A 167 23.09 6.25 -0.03
C VAL A 167 24.52 6.62 0.40
N PRO A 168 24.86 7.91 0.62
CA PRO A 168 26.24 8.36 0.85
C PRO A 168 26.85 7.76 2.12
N ASP A 169 26.04 7.47 3.13
CA ASP A 169 26.49 6.93 4.42
C ASP A 169 26.59 5.39 4.44
N ARG A 170 26.18 4.71 3.36
CA ARG A 170 26.11 3.24 3.30
C ARG A 170 26.60 2.69 1.98
N ARG A 171 27.84 2.19 2.00
CA ARG A 171 28.47 1.59 0.81
C ARG A 171 27.66 0.41 0.28
N GLY A 172 27.30 0.51 -1.00
CA GLY A 172 26.62 -0.55 -1.74
C GLY A 172 25.13 -0.69 -1.41
N LEU A 173 24.53 0.30 -0.73
CA LEU A 173 23.09 0.43 -0.56
C LEU A 173 22.53 1.33 -1.66
N TYR A 174 21.50 0.85 -2.34
CA TYR A 174 20.78 1.56 -3.40
C TYR A 174 19.33 1.72 -3.02
N GLU A 175 18.75 2.87 -3.35
CA GLU A 175 17.36 3.24 -3.10
C GLU A 175 16.70 3.70 -4.40
N LEU A 176 15.38 3.51 -4.51
CA LEU A 176 14.59 3.99 -5.64
C LEU A 176 14.42 5.52 -5.55
N VAL A 177 14.62 6.23 -6.65
CA VAL A 177 14.35 7.68 -6.70
C VAL A 177 12.87 7.89 -6.97
N GLU A 178 12.15 8.52 -6.04
CA GLU A 178 10.82 9.06 -6.31
C GLU A 178 10.99 10.39 -7.06
N LEU A 179 10.62 10.40 -8.34
CA LEU A 179 10.67 11.62 -9.15
C LEU A 179 9.63 12.62 -8.62
N ASN A 180 10.09 13.63 -7.87
CA ASN A 180 9.34 14.87 -7.70
C ASN A 180 9.67 15.78 -8.88
N ASP A 181 8.65 16.36 -9.52
CA ASP A 181 8.73 17.19 -10.73
C ASP A 181 9.57 18.49 -10.61
N GLY A 182 10.36 18.66 -9.54
CA GLY A 182 10.99 19.94 -9.18
C GLY A 182 12.52 19.94 -9.10
N ASP A 183 13.20 18.80 -9.18
CA ASP A 183 14.65 18.77 -9.00
C ASP A 183 15.36 18.92 -10.35
N GLU A 184 15.61 20.18 -10.74
CA GLU A 184 16.52 20.55 -11.82
C GLU A 184 17.92 19.95 -11.55
N PHE A 185 18.40 19.15 -12.50
CA PHE A 185 19.70 18.49 -12.46
C PHE A 185 20.84 19.50 -12.59
N GLU A 186 21.50 19.84 -11.48
CA GLU A 186 22.89 20.30 -11.51
C GLU A 186 23.78 19.10 -11.88
N LEU A 187 24.08 18.99 -13.17
CA LEU A 187 25.18 18.17 -13.66
C LEU A 187 26.48 18.77 -13.13
N GLU A 188 26.94 18.33 -11.96
CA GLU A 188 28.33 18.54 -11.56
C GLU A 188 29.22 17.74 -12.52
N SER A 189 29.65 18.41 -13.58
CA SER A 189 30.75 17.98 -14.43
C SER A 189 32.03 17.98 -13.60
N GLU A 190 32.38 16.85 -13.00
CA GLU A 190 33.71 16.63 -12.44
C GLU A 190 34.76 16.79 -13.56
N ASN A 191 35.54 17.86 -13.48
CA ASN A 191 36.71 18.10 -14.30
C ASN A 191 37.72 16.94 -14.12
N PRO A 192 38.35 16.43 -15.19
CA PRO A 192 39.38 15.41 -15.04
C PRO A 192 40.61 15.99 -14.33
N PRO A 193 41.30 15.19 -13.49
CA PRO A 193 42.45 15.67 -12.73
C PRO A 193 43.60 16.03 -13.67
N GLU A 194 44.08 17.28 -13.58
CA GLU A 194 45.32 17.71 -14.19
C GLU A 194 46.48 16.87 -13.63
N GLY A 195 47.18 16.17 -14.53
CA GLY A 195 48.36 15.39 -14.20
C GLY A 195 49.52 16.29 -13.80
N GLY A 196 50.13 15.97 -12.66
CA GLY A 196 51.46 16.43 -12.23
C GLY A 196 52.52 15.36 -12.44
#